data_AF-A0A959UZF7-F1
#
_entry.id   AF-A0A959UZF7-F1
#
_cell.length_a   1.000
_cell.length_b   1.000
_cell.length_c   1.000
_cell.angle_alpha   90.00
_cell.angle_beta   90.00
_cell.angle_gamma   90.00
#
_symmetry.space_group_name_H-M   'P 1'
#
loop_
_entity.id
_entity.type
_entity.pdbx_description
1 polymer ?
#
loop_
_entity_poly.entity_id
_entity_poly.type
_entity_poly.pdbx_seq_one_letter_code
_entity_poly.pdbx_strand_id
1 'polypeptide(L)'
;MRNPRTTTLLTALLAPLLLAAQEAGLDERIDQAFGRATGWFVDFIFYQFDIAGVPVFWVLFPLILGATFFTIYFRVPGVRLFRVAVNTVRGKYEKVGELPADLNIVEGDQPDTIRVEGSEGEVNHFQALTA
;
A
#
# COMPACT_ATOMS: atom_id res chain seq x y z
N MET A 1 -47.70 38.00 -7.78
CA MET A 1 -47.88 36.88 -8.74
C MET A 1 -46.57 36.74 -9.53
N ARG A 2 -45.76 35.71 -9.27
CA ARG A 2 -44.46 35.51 -9.97
C ARG A 2 -44.74 34.79 -11.28
N ASN A 3 -44.59 35.49 -12.41
CA ASN A 3 -44.87 34.89 -13.72
C ASN A 3 -43.85 33.79 -14.01
N PRO A 4 -44.27 32.52 -14.20
CA PRO A 4 -43.35 31.41 -14.36
C PRO A 4 -42.55 31.52 -15.67
N ARG A 5 -43.14 32.13 -16.71
CA ARG A 5 -42.54 32.27 -18.05
C ARG A 5 -41.30 33.17 -18.07
N THR A 6 -41.27 34.23 -17.27
CA THR A 6 -40.09 35.11 -17.18
C THR A 6 -38.96 34.47 -16.38
N THR A 7 -39.30 33.61 -15.40
CA THR A 7 -38.29 32.87 -14.64
C THR A 7 -37.60 31.84 -15.53
N THR A 8 -38.34 31.09 -16.34
CA THR A 8 -37.77 30.08 -17.25
C THR A 8 -36.83 30.68 -18.31
N LEU A 9 -37.18 31.84 -18.87
CA LEU A 9 -36.33 32.53 -19.86
C LEU A 9 -35.03 33.04 -19.24
N LEU A 10 -35.08 33.54 -18.01
CA LEU A 10 -33.89 33.99 -17.29
C LEU A 10 -32.96 32.83 -16.95
N THR A 11 -33.51 31.67 -16.58
CA THR A 11 -32.74 30.44 -16.33
C THR A 11 -32.11 29.89 -17.61
N ALA A 12 -32.83 29.92 -18.74
CA ALA A 12 -32.31 29.47 -20.03
C ALA A 12 -31.16 30.36 -20.55
N LEU A 13 -31.19 31.66 -20.26
CA LEU A 13 -30.12 32.60 -20.62
C LEU A 13 -28.87 32.47 -19.73
N LEU A 14 -29.03 32.06 -18.46
CA LEU A 14 -27.92 31.80 -17.53
C LEU A 14 -27.32 30.39 -17.66
N ALA A 15 -28.05 29.42 -18.21
CA ALA A 15 -27.61 28.04 -18.37
C ALA A 15 -26.25 27.85 -19.08
N PRO A 16 -25.93 28.55 -20.19
CA PRO A 16 -24.62 28.40 -20.84
C PRO A 16 -23.45 28.94 -20.01
N LEU A 17 -23.68 29.92 -19.12
CA LEU A 17 -22.65 30.43 -18.19
C LEU A 17 -22.35 29.42 -17.06
N LEU A 18 -23.36 28.69 -16.59
CA LEU A 18 -23.20 27.63 -15.59
C LEU A 18 -22.50 26.38 -16.15
N LEU A 19 -22.72 26.05 -17.42
CA LEU A 19 -21.98 24.98 -18.10
C LEU A 19 -20.54 25.38 -18.40
N ALA A 20 -20.28 26.63 -18.79
CA ALA A 20 -18.93 27.15 -19.01
C ALA A 20 -18.12 27.30 -17.71
N ALA A 21 -18.79 27.42 -16.56
CA ALA A 21 -18.17 27.47 -15.23
C ALA A 21 -17.87 26.07 -14.64
N GLN A 22 -18.19 24.99 -15.35
CA GLN A 22 -17.60 23.67 -15.09
C GLN A 22 -16.14 23.70 -15.56
N GLU A 23 -15.30 24.47 -14.86
CA GLU A 23 -13.85 24.32 -14.97
C GLU A 23 -13.51 22.85 -14.71
N ALA A 24 -12.62 22.32 -15.55
CA ALA A 24 -11.92 21.06 -15.36
C ALA A 24 -11.76 20.74 -13.86
N GLY A 25 -12.37 19.64 -13.41
CA GLY A 25 -12.35 19.24 -12.01
C GLY A 25 -10.92 19.18 -11.47
N LEU A 26 -10.77 19.21 -10.15
CA LEU A 26 -9.45 19.12 -9.50
C LEU A 26 -8.64 17.92 -10.06
N ASP A 27 -9.32 16.81 -10.34
CA ASP A 27 -8.78 15.61 -10.97
C ASP A 27 -8.15 15.88 -12.35
N GLU A 28 -8.91 16.51 -13.25
CA GLU A 28 -8.47 16.87 -14.61
C GLU A 28 -7.27 17.84 -14.60
N ARG A 29 -7.22 18.76 -13.63
CA ARG A 29 -6.07 19.65 -13.42
C ARG A 29 -4.83 18.90 -12.96
N ILE A 30 -5.00 17.92 -12.07
CA ILE A 30 -3.92 17.05 -11.59
C ILE A 30 -3.40 16.19 -12.75
N ASP A 31 -4.28 15.58 -13.53
CA ASP A 31 -3.91 14.77 -14.69
C ASP A 31 -3.15 15.58 -15.74
N GLN A 32 -3.58 16.81 -16.07
CA GLN A 32 -2.83 17.67 -16.98
C GLN A 32 -1.49 18.15 -16.42
N ALA A 33 -1.39 18.41 -15.12
CA ALA A 33 -0.14 18.78 -14.49
C ALA A 33 0.83 17.60 -14.45
N PHE A 34 0.34 16.42 -14.07
CA PHE A 34 1.10 15.18 -14.02
C PHE A 34 1.55 14.74 -15.41
N GLY A 35 0.66 14.77 -16.40
CA GLY A 35 0.96 14.48 -17.79
C GLY A 35 2.02 15.41 -18.38
N ARG A 36 1.96 16.72 -18.09
CA ARG A 36 3.00 17.66 -18.52
C ARG A 36 4.34 17.43 -17.82
N ALA A 37 4.32 17.07 -16.54
CA ALA A 37 5.54 16.84 -15.78
C ALA A 37 6.22 15.50 -16.10
N THR A 38 5.44 14.45 -16.38
CA THR A 38 5.92 13.06 -16.45
C THR A 38 5.79 12.43 -17.84
N GLY A 39 5.07 13.04 -18.79
CA GLY A 39 4.84 12.47 -20.13
C GLY A 39 6.13 12.05 -20.83
N TRP A 40 7.18 12.89 -20.77
CA TRP A 40 8.49 12.57 -21.35
C TRP A 40 9.12 11.30 -20.77
N PHE A 41 8.90 11.01 -19.48
CA PHE A 41 9.41 9.82 -18.82
C PHE A 41 8.57 8.60 -19.14
N VAL A 42 7.24 8.75 -19.11
CA VAL A 42 6.28 7.71 -19.48
C VAL A 42 6.52 7.23 -20.92
N ASP A 43 6.64 8.16 -21.86
CA ASP A 43 6.93 7.84 -23.26
C ASP A 43 8.27 7.13 -23.43
N PHE A 44 9.28 7.53 -22.66
CA PHE A 44 10.59 6.88 -22.69
C PHE A 44 10.56 5.45 -22.13
N ILE A 45 9.93 5.21 -20.99
CA ILE A 45 9.87 3.86 -20.39
C ILE A 45 9.01 2.89 -21.22
N PHE A 46 7.96 3.40 -21.88
CA PHE A 46 7.08 2.63 -22.75
C PHE A 46 7.51 2.62 -24.22
N TYR A 47 8.67 3.19 -24.55
CA TYR A 47 9.22 3.09 -25.89
C TYR A 47 9.43 1.62 -26.28
N GLN A 48 8.92 1.23 -27.44
CA GLN A 48 8.95 -0.14 -27.95
C GLN A 48 10.03 -0.31 -29.01
N PHE A 49 10.78 -1.41 -28.90
CA PHE A 49 11.70 -1.88 -29.93
C PHE A 49 11.16 -3.17 -30.53
N ASP A 50 11.21 -3.31 -31.84
CA ASP A 50 10.91 -4.57 -32.51
C ASP A 50 12.17 -5.46 -32.50
N ILE A 51 12.07 -6.59 -31.81
CA ILE A 51 13.12 -7.62 -31.80
C ILE A 51 12.49 -8.89 -32.36
N ALA A 52 12.96 -9.29 -33.55
CA ALA A 52 12.53 -10.52 -34.22
C ALA A 52 11.01 -10.64 -34.44
N GLY A 53 10.32 -9.52 -34.70
CA GLY A 53 8.86 -9.47 -34.92
C GLY A 53 8.04 -9.38 -33.62
N VAL A 54 8.70 -9.17 -32.48
CA VAL A 54 8.06 -9.03 -31.17
C VAL A 54 8.32 -7.62 -30.61
N PRO A 55 7.28 -6.83 -30.30
CA PRO A 55 7.45 -5.54 -29.68
C PRO A 55 7.84 -5.70 -28.19
N VAL A 56 9.02 -5.19 -27.83
CA VAL A 56 9.57 -5.24 -26.46
C VAL A 56 9.68 -3.83 -25.90
N PHE A 57 9.15 -3.61 -24.69
CA PHE A 57 9.23 -2.32 -24.01
C PHE A 57 10.61 -2.07 -23.38
N TRP A 58 11.07 -0.83 -23.46
CA TRP A 58 12.35 -0.41 -22.87
C TRP A 58 12.45 -0.66 -21.36
N VAL A 59 11.35 -0.45 -20.61
CA VAL A 59 11.28 -0.71 -19.16
C VAL A 59 11.76 -2.12 -18.76
N LEU A 60 11.68 -3.09 -19.67
CA LEU A 60 12.08 -4.47 -19.41
C LEU A 60 13.58 -4.63 -19.15
N PHE A 61 14.43 -3.82 -19.78
CA PHE A 61 15.89 -3.88 -19.61
C PHE A 61 16.36 -3.57 -18.18
N PRO A 62 16.03 -2.41 -17.58
CA PRO A 62 16.40 -2.14 -16.19
C PRO A 62 15.70 -3.11 -15.22
N LEU A 63 14.51 -3.62 -15.55
CA LEU A 63 13.81 -4.63 -14.72
C LEU A 63 14.59 -5.95 -14.68
N ILE A 64 14.99 -6.47 -15.84
CA ILE A 64 15.77 -7.70 -15.96
C ILE A 64 17.16 -7.51 -15.34
N LEU A 65 17.81 -6.38 -15.60
CA LEU A 65 19.12 -6.06 -15.02
C LEU A 65 19.03 -5.99 -13.49
N GLY A 66 18.07 -5.25 -12.95
CA GLY A 66 17.83 -5.17 -11.50
C GLY A 66 17.52 -6.53 -10.89
N ALA A 67 16.60 -7.29 -11.49
CA ALA A 67 16.27 -8.64 -11.05
C ALA A 67 17.49 -9.57 -11.08
N THR A 68 18.30 -9.51 -12.14
CA THR A 68 19.53 -10.31 -12.28
C THR A 68 20.57 -9.90 -11.24
N PHE A 69 20.80 -8.61 -11.06
CA PHE A 69 21.72 -8.07 -10.05
C PHE A 69 21.31 -8.52 -8.64
N PHE A 70 20.06 -8.31 -8.25
CA PHE A 70 19.56 -8.76 -6.95
C PHE A 70 19.62 -10.27 -6.80
N THR A 71 19.32 -11.02 -7.86
CA THR A 71 19.41 -12.49 -7.84
C THR A 71 20.85 -12.95 -7.59
N ILE A 72 21.85 -12.37 -8.25
CA ILE A 72 23.26 -12.74 -8.05
C ILE A 72 23.75 -12.26 -6.68
N TYR A 73 23.47 -11.01 -6.32
CA TYR A 73 23.92 -10.39 -5.07
C TYR A 73 23.41 -11.14 -3.83
N PHE A 74 22.10 -11.42 -3.79
CA PHE A 74 21.47 -12.22 -2.71
C PHE A 74 21.62 -13.73 -2.92
N ARG A 75 22.33 -14.13 -3.99
CA ARG A 75 22.64 -15.51 -4.35
C ARG A 75 21.40 -16.42 -4.46
N VAL A 76 20.41 -16.00 -5.23
CA VAL A 76 19.15 -16.70 -5.49
C VAL A 76 18.30 -16.81 -4.20
N PRO A 77 17.79 -15.68 -3.69
CA PRO A 77 17.04 -15.65 -2.44
C PRO A 77 15.77 -16.50 -2.50
N GLY A 78 15.13 -16.62 -3.67
CA GLY A 78 13.94 -17.43 -3.87
C GLY A 78 14.10 -18.92 -3.53
N VAL A 79 15.33 -19.47 -3.56
CA VAL A 79 15.60 -20.85 -3.13
C VAL A 79 16.12 -20.89 -1.70
N ARG A 80 17.03 -19.97 -1.35
CA ARG A 80 17.71 -19.97 -0.05
C ARG A 80 16.78 -19.59 1.10
N LEU A 81 15.99 -18.53 0.91
CA LEU A 81 15.11 -17.98 1.94
C LEU A 81 13.76 -18.68 1.98
N PHE A 82 13.41 -19.49 0.96
CA PHE A 82 12.14 -20.19 0.93
C PHE A 82 11.91 -21.09 2.14
N ARG A 83 12.93 -21.87 2.54
CA ARG A 83 12.86 -22.71 3.75
C ARG A 83 12.69 -21.89 5.02
N VAL A 84 13.34 -20.73 5.10
CA VAL A 84 13.24 -19.83 6.25
C VAL A 84 11.85 -19.24 6.31
N ALA A 85 11.34 -18.69 5.21
CA ALA A 85 9.98 -18.14 5.13
C ALA A 85 8.91 -19.16 5.53
N VAL A 86 9.01 -20.41 5.04
CA VAL A 86 8.09 -21.49 5.43
C VAL A 86 8.19 -21.79 6.92
N ASN A 87 9.40 -21.89 7.47
CA ASN A 87 9.58 -22.14 8.90
C ASN A 87 9.10 -20.96 9.77
N THR A 88 9.22 -19.73 9.28
CA THR A 88 8.70 -18.52 9.95
C THR A 88 7.17 -18.52 10.00
N VAL A 89 6.50 -18.77 8.86
CA VAL A 89 5.02 -18.85 8.82
C VAL A 89 4.49 -20.04 9.60
N ARG A 90 5.28 -21.11 9.73
CA ARG A 90 4.98 -22.28 10.57
C ARG A 90 5.23 -22.05 12.06
N GLY A 91 5.62 -20.84 12.49
CA GLY A 91 5.87 -20.51 13.89
C GLY A 91 7.15 -21.12 14.49
N LYS A 92 8.03 -21.75 13.69
CA LYS A 92 9.25 -22.43 14.20
C LYS A 92 10.23 -21.47 14.87
N TYR A 93 10.16 -20.19 14.54
CA TYR A 93 11.02 -19.13 15.09
C TYR A 93 10.27 -18.21 16.07
N GLU A 94 9.00 -18.48 16.34
CA GLU A 94 8.23 -17.78 17.35
C GLU A 94 8.56 -18.42 18.71
N LYS A 95 9.54 -17.86 19.41
CA LYS A 95 9.71 -18.17 20.83
C LYS A 95 8.66 -17.36 21.57
N VAL A 96 7.52 -17.99 21.87
CA VAL A 96 6.73 -17.56 23.03
C VAL A 96 7.71 -17.54 24.18
N GLY A 97 7.87 -16.40 24.84
CA GLY A 97 8.79 -16.29 25.96
C GLY A 97 8.44 -17.37 26.98
N GLU A 98 9.23 -18.44 27.03
CA GLU A 98 9.38 -19.24 28.23
C GLU A 98 10.03 -18.29 29.24
N LEU A 99 9.19 -17.48 29.89
CA LEU A 99 9.47 -17.02 31.23
C LEU A 99 9.85 -18.27 32.02
N PRO A 100 10.98 -18.28 32.73
CA PRO A 100 11.44 -19.46 33.43
C PRO A 100 10.28 -19.99 34.29
N ALA A 101 9.84 -21.20 33.96
CA ALA A 101 8.88 -21.91 34.76
C ALA A 101 9.53 -22.15 36.12
N ASP A 102 9.10 -21.30 37.05
CA ASP A 102 9.05 -21.53 38.48
C ASP A 102 10.35 -21.32 39.25
N LEU A 103 10.24 -20.54 40.33
CA LEU A 103 10.93 -20.89 41.57
C LEU A 103 10.07 -20.70 42.83
N ASN A 104 8.76 -20.38 42.76
CA ASN A 104 7.81 -20.38 43.90
C ASN A 104 6.42 -19.83 43.51
N ILE A 105 5.84 -20.29 42.41
CA ILE A 105 4.48 -19.91 42.03
C ILE A 105 3.52 -21.00 42.55
N VAL A 106 2.91 -20.79 43.71
CA VAL A 106 1.81 -21.65 44.19
C VAL A 106 0.52 -21.08 43.59
N GLU A 107 -0.17 -21.88 42.78
CA GLU A 107 -1.48 -21.52 42.21
C GLU A 107 -1.47 -20.20 41.39
N GLY A 108 -0.36 -19.91 40.69
CA GLY A 108 -0.26 -18.76 39.80
C GLY A 108 0.13 -17.43 40.46
N ASP A 109 0.38 -17.41 41.77
CA ASP A 109 0.74 -16.19 42.52
C ASP A 109 2.16 -16.27 43.11
N GLN A 110 2.84 -15.11 43.17
CA GLN A 110 4.15 -14.97 43.81
C GLN A 110 3.93 -14.37 45.21
N PRO A 111 4.20 -15.14 46.30
CA PRO A 111 3.80 -14.77 47.66
C PRO A 111 4.47 -13.49 48.20
N ASP A 112 5.56 -13.04 47.57
CA ASP A 112 6.30 -11.83 47.95
C ASP A 112 5.83 -10.54 47.23
N THR A 113 4.75 -10.60 46.45
CA THR A 113 4.21 -9.44 45.72
C THR A 113 2.70 -9.27 45.93
N ILE A 114 2.26 -8.03 46.15
CA ILE A 114 0.83 -7.70 46.24
C ILE A 114 0.20 -7.89 44.84
N ARG A 115 -0.68 -8.88 44.72
CA ARG A 115 -1.46 -9.18 43.51
C ARG A 115 -2.32 -7.98 43.12
N VAL A 116 -1.95 -7.27 42.05
CA VAL A 116 -2.82 -6.27 41.40
C VAL A 116 -3.60 -7.00 40.30
N GLU A 117 -4.80 -7.49 40.63
CA GLU A 117 -5.74 -8.03 39.65
C GLU A 117 -6.27 -6.88 38.79
N GLY A 118 -5.58 -6.61 37.69
CA GLY A 118 -5.94 -5.54 36.77
C GLY A 118 -5.16 -5.50 35.46
N SER A 119 -4.32 -6.50 35.14
CA SER A 119 -3.70 -6.60 33.80
C SER A 119 -4.54 -7.49 32.89
N GLU A 120 -5.78 -7.07 32.66
CA GLU A 120 -6.50 -7.44 31.45
C GLU A 120 -5.83 -6.65 30.31
N GLY A 121 -4.96 -7.29 29.52
CA GLY A 121 -4.37 -6.59 28.38
C GLY A 121 -3.07 -7.13 27.79
N GLU A 122 -2.77 -8.42 27.91
CA GLU A 122 -1.80 -9.00 26.97
C GLU A 122 -2.49 -9.24 25.64
N VAL A 123 -2.61 -8.15 24.88
CA VAL A 123 -3.02 -8.21 23.48
C VAL A 123 -1.93 -8.95 22.70
N ASN A 124 -2.31 -10.00 21.98
CA ASN A 124 -1.36 -10.67 21.09
C ASN A 124 -0.83 -9.65 20.07
N HIS A 125 0.37 -9.84 19.54
CA HIS A 125 1.11 -8.89 18.68
C HIS A 125 0.28 -8.30 17.52
N PHE A 126 -0.78 -9.00 17.10
CA PHE A 126 -1.74 -8.57 16.07
C PHE A 126 -2.86 -7.65 16.57
N GLN A 127 -3.31 -7.81 17.81
CA GLN A 127 -4.32 -6.93 18.42
C GLN A 127 -3.75 -5.53 18.68
N ALA A 128 -2.44 -5.40 18.86
CA ALA A 128 -1.76 -4.10 18.96
C ALA A 128 -1.68 -3.32 17.62
N LEU A 129 -1.87 -3.98 16.47
CA LEU A 129 -1.79 -3.33 15.15
C LEU A 129 -3.15 -2.87 14.61
N THR A 130 -4.25 -3.42 15.13
CA THR A 130 -5.62 -3.06 14.74
C THR A 130 -6.35 -2.18 15.76
N ALA A 131 -5.75 -1.92 16.93
CA ALA A 131 -6.30 -1.07 17.98
C ALA A 131 -5.98 0.43 17.77
#